data_AF-A0A831M6U3-F1
#
_entry.id   AF-A0A831M6U3-F1
#
_cell.length_a   1.000
_cell.length_b   1.000
_cell.length_c   1.000
_cell.angle_alpha   90.00
_cell.angle_beta   90.00
_cell.angle_gamma   90.00
#
_symmetry.space_group_name_H-M   'P 1'
#
loop_
_entity.id
_entity.type
_entity.pdbx_description
1 polymer ?
#
loop_
_entity_poly.entity_id
_entity_poly.type
_entity_poly.pdbx_seq_one_letter_code
_entity_poly.pdbx_strand_id
1 'polypeptide(L)'
;YGSECAAPWAVIFRDRYAAELTGVRLDTPLHPVQLYESALNFLNFGILFLILKRKRFDGQVFAFYIINYSIIRFFTEYFRGDHSEKFYFIRGSSALSSLSLPQLFCVLGLIAGTVLFIVLKRRKVADS
;
A
#
# COMPACT_ATOMS: atom_id res chain seq x y z
N TYR A 1 12.51 -0.63 -6.07
CA TYR A 1 12.47 0.56 -6.94
C TYR A 1 11.08 0.66 -7.57
N GLY A 2 10.67 1.85 -8.01
CA GLY A 2 9.43 2.04 -8.77
C GLY A 2 9.65 2.00 -10.28
N SER A 3 8.58 2.25 -11.03
CA SER A 3 8.63 2.38 -12.48
C SER A 3 9.39 3.63 -12.93
N GLU A 4 9.71 3.68 -14.22
CA GLU A 4 10.35 4.84 -14.85
C GLU A 4 9.50 6.10 -14.69
N CYS A 5 10.16 7.20 -14.34
CA CYS A 5 9.52 8.45 -13.99
C CYS A 5 10.30 9.65 -14.51
N ALA A 6 9.62 10.59 -15.14
CA ALA A 6 10.20 11.87 -15.56
C ALA A 6 10.02 12.99 -14.51
N ALA A 7 9.60 12.67 -13.29
CA ALA A 7 9.37 13.67 -12.25
C ALA A 7 10.70 14.30 -11.76
N PRO A 8 10.68 15.56 -11.31
CA PRO A 8 11.89 16.25 -10.88
C PRO A 8 12.55 15.67 -9.61
N TRP A 9 11.83 14.81 -8.88
CA TRP A 9 12.33 14.09 -7.70
C TRP A 9 12.63 12.61 -7.98
N ALA A 10 12.70 12.20 -9.25
CA ALA A 10 13.10 10.85 -9.63
C ALA A 10 14.54 10.57 -9.16
N VAL A 11 14.80 9.33 -8.76
CA VAL A 11 16.12 8.90 -8.26
C VAL A 11 16.76 8.00 -9.31
N ILE A 12 18.03 8.28 -9.63
CA ILE A 12 18.83 7.51 -10.56
C ILE A 12 19.78 6.63 -9.75
N PHE A 13 19.67 5.31 -9.92
CA PHE A 13 20.58 4.35 -9.30
C PHE A 13 21.78 4.13 -10.22
N ARG A 14 22.99 4.30 -9.66
CA ARG A 14 24.27 4.08 -10.37
C ARG A 14 25.11 2.94 -9.78
N ASP A 15 24.67 2.38 -8.67
CA ASP A 15 25.39 1.32 -7.98
C ASP A 15 25.06 -0.04 -8.61
N ARG A 16 26.08 -0.66 -9.20
CA ARG A 16 25.99 -1.97 -9.85
C ARG A 16 25.70 -3.10 -8.85
N TYR A 17 26.19 -3.00 -7.62
CA TYR A 17 25.94 -3.98 -6.58
C TYR A 17 24.46 -4.00 -6.18
N ALA A 18 23.85 -2.81 -6.04
CA ALA A 18 22.43 -2.68 -5.77
C ALA A 18 21.55 -3.19 -6.93
N ALA A 19 22.00 -3.00 -8.17
CA ALA A 19 21.34 -3.55 -9.37
C ALA A 19 21.34 -5.07 -9.41
N GLU A 20 22.46 -5.72 -9.07
CA GLU A 20 22.54 -7.19 -9.02
C GLU A 20 21.64 -7.80 -7.94
N LEU A 21 21.54 -7.15 -6.78
CA LEU A 21 20.70 -7.64 -5.66
C LEU A 21 19.20 -7.44 -5.89
N THR A 22 18.81 -6.31 -6.47
CA THR A 22 17.39 -5.90 -6.53
C THR A 22 16.78 -6.02 -7.91
N GLY A 23 17.59 -6.04 -8.97
CA GLY A 23 17.15 -5.93 -10.36
C GLY A 23 16.90 -4.49 -10.82
N VAL A 24 17.32 -3.47 -10.06
CA VAL A 24 17.08 -2.07 -10.42
C VAL A 24 17.78 -1.69 -11.73
N ARG A 25 17.08 -0.96 -12.61
CA ARG A 25 17.66 -0.44 -13.85
C ARG A 25 18.64 0.69 -13.52
N LEU A 26 19.88 0.54 -13.98
CA LEU A 26 20.91 1.56 -13.85
C LEU A 26 20.63 2.75 -14.79
N ASP A 27 21.10 3.93 -14.40
CA ASP A 27 21.07 5.17 -15.21
C ASP A 27 19.68 5.60 -15.71
N THR A 28 18.62 5.05 -15.10
CA THR A 28 17.23 5.33 -15.45
C THR A 28 16.58 6.11 -14.31
N PRO A 29 15.82 7.18 -14.59
CA PRO A 29 15.10 7.91 -13.55
C PRO A 29 13.88 7.09 -13.08
N LEU A 30 13.89 6.69 -11.82
CA LEU A 30 12.86 5.82 -11.23
C LEU A 30 12.10 6.54 -10.11
N HIS A 31 10.84 6.17 -9.91
CA HIS A 31 10.09 6.60 -8.73
C HIS A 31 10.77 6.09 -7.44
N PRO A 32 11.03 6.98 -6.45
CA PRO A 32 11.57 6.58 -5.16
C PRO A 32 10.48 5.96 -4.27
N VAL A 33 9.89 4.86 -4.73
CA VAL A 33 8.75 4.19 -4.07
C VAL A 33 9.08 3.83 -2.63
N GLN A 34 10.33 3.51 -2.31
CA GLN A 34 10.77 3.23 -0.93
C GLN A 34 10.57 4.43 0.01
N LEU A 35 10.81 5.66 -0.48
CA LEU A 35 10.56 6.87 0.31
C LEU A 35 9.06 7.09 0.49
N TYR A 36 8.26 6.86 -0.55
CA TYR A 36 6.81 6.93 -0.46
C TYR A 36 6.26 5.88 0.52
N GLU A 37 6.72 4.64 0.43
CA GLU A 37 6.36 3.56 1.35
C GLU A 37 6.73 3.93 2.79
N SER A 38 7.93 4.45 3.01
CA SER A 38 8.38 4.86 4.35
C SER A 38 7.54 6.01 4.90
N ALA A 39 7.26 7.03 4.10
CA ALA A 39 6.43 8.17 4.49
C ALA A 39 4.97 7.76 4.77
N LEU A 40 4.39 6.91 3.90
CA LEU A 40 3.04 6.38 4.08
C LEU A 40 2.94 5.46 5.31
N ASN A 41 3.94 4.62 5.57
CA ASN A 41 3.99 3.79 6.77
C ASN A 41 4.13 4.64 8.05
N PHE A 42 4.92 5.71 8.01
CA PHE A 42 5.04 6.65 9.12
C PHE A 42 3.72 7.39 9.37
N LEU A 43 3.05 7.85 8.30
CA LEU A 43 1.72 8.45 8.37
C LEU A 43 0.69 7.47 8.96
N ASN A 44 0.70 6.22 8.51
CA ASN A 44 -0.13 5.15 9.04
C ASN A 44 0.04 4.98 10.55
N PHE A 45 1.30 4.89 10.99
CA PHE A 45 1.62 4.79 12.41
C PHE A 45 1.06 5.98 13.19
N GLY A 46 1.22 7.21 12.67
CA GLY A 46 0.65 8.42 13.27
C GLY A 46 -0.87 8.35 13.39
N ILE A 47 -1.57 7.97 12.32
CA ILE A 47 -3.04 7.81 12.31
C ILE A 47 -3.47 6.76 13.34
N LEU A 48 -2.85 5.59 13.35
CA LEU A 48 -3.17 4.53 14.30
C LEU A 48 -2.88 4.93 15.73
N PHE A 49 -1.79 5.66 15.98
CA PHE A 49 -1.43 6.15 17.31
C PHE A 49 -2.48 7.15 17.84
N LEU A 50 -2.96 8.05 16.98
CA LEU A 50 -4.04 8.98 17.35
C LEU A 50 -5.36 8.23 17.62
N ILE A 51 -5.68 7.21 16.82
CA ILE A 51 -6.86 6.36 17.04
C ILE A 51 -6.73 5.56 18.34
N LEU A 52 -5.54 5.03 18.64
CA LEU A 52 -5.27 4.30 19.87
C LEU A 52 -5.53 5.19 21.10
N LYS A 53 -5.11 6.46 21.06
CA LYS A 53 -5.38 7.44 22.12
C LYS A 53 -6.87 7.72 22.32
N ARG A 54 -7.69 7.59 21.28
CA ARG A 54 -9.14 7.86 21.33
C ARG A 54 -9.99 6.60 21.11
N LYS A 55 -9.43 5.41 21.34
CA LYS A 55 -10.13 4.15 21.06
C LYS A 55 -11.41 4.09 21.89
N ARG A 56 -12.51 3.69 21.26
CA ARG A 56 -13.81 3.54 21.92
C ARG A 56 -14.19 2.08 22.17
N PHE A 57 -13.60 1.14 21.45
CA PHE A 57 -13.88 -0.30 21.62
C PHE A 57 -12.68 -1.14 21.24
N ASP A 58 -12.63 -2.36 21.76
CA ASP A 58 -11.55 -3.29 21.47
C ASP A 58 -11.65 -3.83 20.05
N GLY A 59 -10.50 -3.95 19.40
CA GLY A 59 -10.40 -4.28 17.97
C GLY A 59 -10.57 -3.10 17.00
N GLN A 60 -10.91 -1.89 17.47
CA GLN A 60 -10.98 -0.69 16.63
C GLN A 60 -9.65 -0.40 15.91
N VAL A 61 -8.54 -0.44 16.64
CA VAL A 61 -7.19 -0.16 16.10
C VAL A 61 -6.79 -1.23 15.10
N PHE A 62 -7.12 -2.49 15.36
CA PHE A 62 -6.82 -3.60 14.45
C PHE A 62 -7.61 -3.51 13.14
N ALA A 63 -8.90 -3.18 13.20
CA ALA A 63 -9.69 -2.97 11.99
C ALA A 63 -9.17 -1.79 11.16
N PHE A 64 -8.80 -0.68 11.82
CA PHE A 64 -8.18 0.47 11.16
C PHE A 64 -6.80 0.18 10.58
N TYR A 65 -6.01 -0.69 11.22
CA TYR A 65 -4.74 -1.17 10.70
C TYR A 65 -4.94 -1.87 9.35
N ILE A 66 -5.86 -2.83 9.28
CA ILE A 66 -6.15 -3.56 8.05
C ILE A 66 -6.60 -2.61 6.94
N ILE A 67 -7.53 -1.70 7.25
CA ILE A 67 -8.05 -0.71 6.29
C ILE A 67 -6.93 0.18 5.74
N ASN A 68 -6.16 0.84 6.61
CA ASN A 68 -5.11 1.75 6.16
C ASN A 68 -3.99 1.00 5.42
N TYR A 69 -3.60 -0.17 5.93
CA TYR A 69 -2.55 -0.96 5.30
C TYR A 69 -2.95 -1.37 3.88
N SER A 70 -4.19 -1.83 3.67
CA SER A 70 -4.74 -2.12 2.35
C SER A 70 -4.71 -0.91 1.41
N ILE A 71 -5.07 0.28 1.91
CA ILE A 71 -5.07 1.52 1.11
C ILE A 71 -3.64 1.89 0.70
N ILE A 72 -2.72 1.95 1.66
CA ILE A 72 -1.32 2.29 1.42
C ILE A 72 -0.71 1.31 0.42
N ARG A 73 -0.93 0.02 0.64
CA ARG A 73 -0.38 -1.03 -0.21
C ARG A 73 -0.95 -0.97 -1.62
N PHE A 74 -2.22 -0.60 -1.79
CA PHE A 74 -2.82 -0.36 -3.11
C PHE A 74 -2.13 0.78 -3.85
N PHE A 75 -1.89 1.92 -3.19
CA PHE A 75 -1.19 3.06 -3.81
C PHE A 75 0.28 2.76 -4.10
N THR A 76 1.01 2.15 -3.17
CA THR A 76 2.43 1.83 -3.37
C THR A 76 2.62 0.82 -4.49
N GLU A 77 1.70 -0.13 -4.62
CA GLU A 77 1.69 -1.10 -5.72
C GLU A 77 1.45 -0.41 -7.07
N TYR A 78 0.58 0.61 -7.12
CA TYR A 78 0.35 1.41 -8.32
C TYR A 78 1.61 2.16 -8.76
N PHE A 79 2.33 2.83 -7.84
CA PHE A 79 3.60 3.51 -8.16
C PHE A 79 4.74 2.54 -8.46
N ARG A 80 4.64 1.30 -7.99
CA ARG A 80 5.63 0.27 -8.29
C ARG A 80 5.54 -0.13 -9.77
N GLY A 81 4.33 -0.34 -10.30
CA GLY A 81 3.94 -0.31 -11.73
C GLY A 81 4.64 -1.24 -12.73
N ASP A 82 5.91 -1.58 -12.52
CA ASP A 82 6.75 -2.46 -13.33
C ASP A 82 6.68 -3.89 -12.79
N HIS A 83 5.45 -4.39 -12.60
CA HIS A 83 5.24 -5.78 -12.26
C HIS A 83 5.50 -6.65 -13.49
N SER A 84 6.27 -7.72 -13.29
CA SER A 84 6.44 -8.76 -14.31
C SER A 84 5.06 -9.27 -14.75
N GLU A 85 4.84 -9.47 -16.06
CA GLU A 85 3.52 -9.79 -16.65
C GLU A 85 2.76 -10.92 -15.93
N LYS A 86 3.49 -11.82 -15.27
CA LYS A 86 2.98 -12.93 -14.44
C LYS A 86 2.11 -12.51 -13.24
N PHE A 87 2.19 -11.27 -12.78
CA PHE A 87 1.47 -10.80 -11.58
C PHE A 87 0.15 -10.08 -11.90
N TYR A 88 -0.17 -9.88 -13.17
CA TYR A 88 -1.44 -9.31 -13.59
C TYR A 88 -2.51 -10.39 -13.69
N PHE A 89 -3.61 -10.22 -12.94
CA PHE A 89 -4.75 -11.13 -12.98
C PHE A 89 -5.73 -10.73 -14.10
N ILE A 90 -5.94 -9.42 -14.28
CA ILE A 90 -6.71 -8.84 -15.39
C ILE A 90 -5.87 -7.72 -15.99
N ARG A 91 -5.62 -7.75 -17.30
CA ARG A 91 -4.92 -6.67 -18.00
C ARG A 91 -5.95 -5.84 -18.77
N GLY A 92 -6.21 -4.63 -18.30
CA GLY A 92 -7.03 -3.67 -19.01
C GLY A 92 -6.19 -2.74 -19.88
N SER A 93 -6.83 -1.93 -20.72
CA SER A 93 -6.16 -0.97 -21.61
C SER A 93 -5.43 0.18 -20.88
N SER A 94 -5.53 0.26 -19.55
CA SER A 94 -4.96 1.31 -18.72
C SER A 94 -4.43 0.74 -17.39
N ALA A 95 -3.51 1.44 -16.73
CA ALA A 95 -3.01 1.05 -15.39
C ALA A 95 -4.12 0.97 -14.32
N LEU A 96 -5.22 1.71 -14.51
CA LEU A 96 -6.41 1.67 -13.65
C LEU A 96 -7.33 0.46 -13.94
N SER A 97 -7.32 -0.05 -15.17
CA SER A 97 -8.11 -1.22 -15.58
C SER A 97 -7.32 -2.52 -15.53
N SER A 98 -6.01 -2.43 -15.26
CA SER A 98 -5.16 -3.57 -14.97
C SER A 98 -5.18 -3.85 -13.47
N LEU A 99 -5.58 -5.07 -13.09
CA LEU A 99 -5.66 -5.52 -11.71
C LEU A 99 -4.55 -6.54 -11.44
N SER A 100 -3.60 -6.19 -10.59
CA SER A 100 -2.56 -7.11 -10.13
C SER A 100 -3.07 -7.99 -8.98
N LEU A 101 -2.49 -9.19 -8.80
CA LEU A 101 -2.83 -10.07 -7.68
C LEU A 101 -2.71 -9.36 -6.32
N PRO A 102 -1.65 -8.56 -6.04
CA PRO A 102 -1.56 -7.85 -4.78
C PRO A 102 -2.64 -6.76 -4.60
N GLN A 103 -3.06 -6.09 -5.68
CA GLN A 103 -4.18 -5.14 -5.62
C GLN A 103 -5.49 -5.84 -5.25
N LEU A 104 -5.73 -7.06 -5.75
CA LEU A 104 -6.89 -7.87 -5.37
C LEU A 104 -6.88 -8.16 -3.87
N PHE A 105 -5.74 -8.60 -3.32
CA PHE A 105 -5.61 -8.82 -1.86
C PHE A 105 -5.82 -7.53 -1.06
N CYS A 106 -5.38 -6.38 -1.56
CA CYS A 106 -5.60 -5.09 -0.90
C CYS A 106 -7.10 -4.76 -0.83
N VAL A 107 -7.84 -4.96 -1.93
CA VAL A 107 -9.30 -4.73 -1.98
C VAL A 107 -10.04 -5.69 -1.04
N LEU A 108 -9.69 -6.98 -1.04
CA LEU A 108 -10.27 -7.95 -0.10
C LEU A 108 -9.98 -7.57 1.36
N GLY A 109 -8.75 -7.17 1.66
CA GLY A 109 -8.37 -6.70 2.99
C GLY A 109 -9.15 -5.46 3.41
N LEU A 110 -9.37 -4.51 2.50
CA LEU A 110 -10.14 -3.29 2.76
C LEU A 110 -11.60 -3.62 3.12
N ILE A 111 -12.23 -4.53 2.35
CA ILE A 111 -13.59 -5.00 2.62
C ILE A 111 -13.64 -5.71 3.97
N ALA A 112 -12.74 -6.67 4.21
CA ALA A 112 -12.68 -7.42 5.46
C ALA A 112 -12.48 -6.52 6.68
N GLY A 113 -11.56 -5.55 6.60
CA GLY A 113 -11.30 -4.57 7.65
C GLY A 113 -12.52 -3.68 7.93
N THR A 114 -13.23 -3.25 6.88
CA THR A 114 -14.45 -2.43 7.01
C THR A 114 -15.59 -3.22 7.65
N VAL A 115 -15.81 -4.46 7.20
CA VAL A 115 -16.81 -5.38 7.79
C VAL A 115 -16.49 -5.64 9.26
N LEU A 116 -15.22 -5.95 9.58
CA LEU A 116 -14.78 -6.16 10.94
C LEU A 116 -15.04 -4.92 11.82
N PHE A 117 -14.71 -3.72 11.33
CA PHE A 117 -14.99 -2.47 12.04
C PHE A 117 -16.49 -2.30 12.34
N ILE A 118 -17.35 -2.54 11.36
CA ILE A 118 -18.81 -2.40 11.51
C ILE A 118 -19.35 -3.42 12.52
N VAL A 119 -18.92 -4.68 12.43
CA VAL A 119 -19.35 -5.76 13.33
C VAL A 119 -18.92 -5.46 14.77
N LEU A 120 -17.66 -5.09 14.99
CA LEU A 120 -17.15 -4.77 16.33
C LEU A 120 -17.84 -3.54 16.93
N LYS A 121 -18.07 -2.51 16.12
CA LYS A 121 -18.82 -1.33 16.55
C LYS A 121 -20.26 -1.68 16.96
N ARG A 122 -20.94 -2.55 16.20
CA ARG A 122 -22.30 -3.01 16.49
C ARG A 122 -22.38 -3.82 17.78
N ARG A 123 -21.43 -4.73 18.03
CA ARG A 123 -21.38 -5.51 19.28
C ARG A 123 -21.25 -4.60 20.50
N LYS A 124 -20.35 -3.63 20.44
CA LYS A 124 -20.16 -2.69 21.55
C LYS A 124 -21.41 -1.87 21.90
N VAL A 125 -22.21 -1.50 20.88
CA VAL A 125 -23.48 -0.78 21.10
C VAL A 125 -24.55 -1.68 21.71
N ALA A 126 -24.56 -2.97 21.38
CA ALA A 126 -25.50 -3.93 21.98
C ALA A 126 -25.16 -4.27 23.44
N ASP A 127 -23.88 -4.19 23.82
CA ASP A 127 -23.38 -4.45 25.17
C ASP A 127 -23.41 -3.21 26.11
N SER A 128 -23.82 -2.04 25.62
CA SER A 128 -23.88 -0.76 26.39
C SER A 128 -25.31 -0.37 26.74
#